data_AF-A0AA38NP83-F1
#
_entry.id   AF-A0AA38NP83-F1
#
_cell.length_a   1.000
_cell.length_b   1.000
_cell.length_c   1.000
_cell.angle_alpha   90.00
_cell.angle_beta   90.00
_cell.angle_gamma   90.00
#
_symmetry.space_group_name_H-M   'P 1'
#
loop_
_entity.id
_entity.type
_entity.pdbx_description
1 polymer ?
#
loop_
_entity_poly.entity_id
_entity_poly.type
_entity_poly.pdbx_seq_one_letter_code
_entity_poly.pdbx_strand_id
1 'polypeptide(L)'
;MSQDFDLESLVNLEQSFYDAGHSDGFAHGQIHGLIEGRALGREKGFEMWEELGFYEGFALMWQAVYASQGKEDDRALNHIKHLLELIFRFPRVNPSSSDSSSDLDIPKLFRQIRSRYKALCSSLGVRPSLRASSDTQSKEQSMKDDFDDTANSKPEKSVWNIERG
;
A
#
# COMPACT_ATOMS: atom_id res chain seq x y z
N MET A 1 -19.81 4.89 65.69
CA MET A 1 -18.90 3.86 65.14
C MET A 1 -18.08 4.55 64.10
N SER A 2 -16.82 4.81 64.43
CA SER A 2 -15.83 5.46 63.56
C SER A 2 -15.69 4.63 62.29
N GLN A 3 -15.94 5.25 61.13
CA GLN A 3 -15.47 4.71 59.87
C GLN A 3 -13.96 4.85 59.92
N ASP A 4 -13.24 3.74 60.17
CA ASP A 4 -11.78 3.73 60.05
C ASP A 4 -11.45 4.10 58.60
N PHE A 5 -10.86 5.28 58.44
CA PHE A 5 -10.44 5.81 57.15
C PHE A 5 -9.20 5.01 56.70
N ASP A 6 -9.36 4.24 55.63
CA ASP A 6 -8.29 3.41 55.08
C ASP A 6 -7.24 4.27 54.36
N LEU A 7 -6.20 4.65 55.09
CA LEU A 7 -5.07 5.43 54.56
C LEU A 7 -4.22 4.62 53.56
N GLU A 8 -4.29 3.29 53.58
CA GLU A 8 -3.54 2.44 52.62
C GLU A 8 -4.13 2.56 51.21
N SER A 9 -5.45 2.71 51.08
CA SER A 9 -6.09 2.94 49.78
C SER A 9 -5.68 4.28 49.16
N LEU A 10 -5.36 5.29 49.99
CA LEU A 10 -4.91 6.61 49.52
C LEU A 10 -3.44 6.56 49.04
N VAL A 11 -2.59 5.75 49.69
CA VAL A 11 -1.20 5.55 49.28
C VAL A 11 -1.12 4.81 47.93
N ASN A 12 -2.01 3.85 47.69
CA ASN A 12 -2.06 3.09 46.44
C ASN A 12 -2.95 3.70 45.36
N LEU A 13 -3.52 4.88 45.61
CA LEU A 13 -4.50 5.50 44.74
C LEU A 13 -3.93 5.79 43.35
N GLU A 14 -2.71 6.34 43.28
CA GLU A 14 -2.01 6.63 42.03
C GLU A 14 -1.80 5.35 41.19
N GLN A 15 -1.28 4.29 41.82
CA GLN A 15 -1.04 3.02 41.14
C GLN A 15 -2.36 2.40 40.65
N SER A 16 -3.43 2.48 41.44
CA SER A 16 -4.73 1.96 41.04
C SER A 16 -5.32 2.68 39.83
N PHE A 17 -5.17 4.02 39.76
CA PHE A 17 -5.60 4.80 38.60
C PHE A 17 -4.70 4.57 37.39
N TYR A 18 -3.39 4.38 37.58
CA TYR A 18 -2.47 4.01 36.52
C TYR A 18 -2.84 2.66 35.92
N ASP A 19 -3.03 1.63 36.74
CA ASP A 19 -3.37 0.28 36.29
C ASP A 19 -4.74 0.25 35.62
N ALA A 20 -5.71 0.99 36.15
CA ALA A 20 -7.02 1.16 35.54
C ALA A 20 -6.93 1.85 34.17
N GLY A 21 -6.21 2.98 34.07
CA GLY A 21 -6.03 3.71 32.81
C GLY A 21 -5.22 2.92 31.78
N HIS A 22 -4.19 2.19 32.22
CA HIS A 22 -3.40 1.32 31.34
C HIS A 22 -4.22 0.14 30.82
N SER A 23 -4.98 -0.55 31.68
CA SER A 23 -5.81 -1.68 31.24
C SER A 23 -6.91 -1.26 30.28
N ASP A 24 -7.58 -0.13 30.54
CA ASP A 24 -8.58 0.44 29.65
C ASP A 24 -7.97 0.90 28.33
N GLY A 25 -6.87 1.68 28.39
CA GLY A 25 -6.15 2.15 27.22
C GLY A 25 -5.57 1.03 26.37
N PHE A 26 -5.08 -0.04 26.99
CA PHE A 26 -4.57 -1.22 26.29
C PHE A 26 -5.70 -2.00 25.60
N ALA A 27 -6.81 -2.23 26.29
CA ALA A 27 -7.98 -2.90 25.70
C ALA A 27 -8.53 -2.10 24.51
N HIS A 28 -8.66 -0.78 24.67
CA HIS A 28 -9.08 0.12 23.60
C HIS A 28 -8.08 0.13 22.43
N GLY A 29 -6.79 0.25 22.73
CA GLY A 29 -5.71 0.26 21.74
C GLY A 29 -5.63 -1.05 20.94
N GLN A 30 -5.90 -2.20 21.57
CA GLN A 30 -5.95 -3.48 20.88
C GLN A 30 -7.08 -3.52 19.83
N ILE A 31 -8.27 -3.03 20.19
CA ILE A 31 -9.42 -2.98 19.28
C ILE A 31 -9.12 -2.02 18.13
N HIS A 32 -8.63 -0.80 18.44
CA HIS A 32 -8.34 0.20 17.44
C HIS A 32 -7.23 -0.25 16.48
N GLY A 33 -6.13 -0.78 17.03
CA GLY A 33 -5.01 -1.31 16.25
C GLY A 33 -5.44 -2.45 15.31
N LEU A 34 -6.38 -3.32 15.74
CA LEU A 34 -6.92 -4.36 14.86
C LEU A 34 -7.74 -3.78 13.70
N ILE A 35 -8.57 -2.77 13.97
CA ILE A 35 -9.42 -2.13 12.95
C ILE A 35 -8.55 -1.36 11.95
N GLU A 36 -7.65 -0.52 12.47
CA GLU A 36 -6.72 0.29 11.67
C GLU A 36 -5.79 -0.60 10.84
N GLY A 37 -5.18 -1.62 11.45
CA GLY A 37 -4.31 -2.56 10.73
C GLY A 37 -5.04 -3.29 9.59
N ARG A 38 -6.32 -3.66 9.78
CA ARG A 38 -7.14 -4.25 8.71
C ARG A 38 -7.46 -3.24 7.61
N ALA A 39 -7.76 -1.99 7.96
CA ALA A 39 -8.01 -0.94 6.98
C ALA A 39 -6.76 -0.66 6.14
N LEU A 40 -5.62 -0.43 6.79
CA LEU A 40 -4.33 -0.16 6.17
C LEU A 40 -3.87 -1.33 5.28
N GLY A 41 -4.02 -2.57 5.75
CA GLY A 41 -3.68 -3.76 4.96
C GLY A 41 -4.49 -3.88 3.66
N ARG A 42 -5.79 -3.51 3.69
CA ARG A 42 -6.62 -3.48 2.49
C ARG A 42 -6.20 -2.38 1.53
N GLU A 43 -5.93 -1.18 2.04
CA GLU A 43 -5.48 -0.05 1.23
C GLU A 43 -4.15 -0.35 0.53
N LYS A 44 -3.13 -0.76 1.29
CA LYS A 44 -1.82 -1.10 0.73
C LYS A 44 -1.85 -2.33 -0.16
N GLY A 45 -2.71 -3.30 0.16
CA GLY A 45 -2.98 -4.43 -0.72
C GLY A 45 -3.57 -4.00 -2.07
N PHE A 46 -4.52 -3.06 -2.06
CA PHE A 46 -5.11 -2.51 -3.28
C PHE A 46 -4.09 -1.74 -4.11
N GLU A 47 -3.33 -0.81 -3.52
CA GLU A 47 -2.26 -0.06 -4.21
C GLU A 47 -1.27 -1.00 -4.93
N MET A 48 -0.86 -2.07 -4.25
CA MET A 48 0.05 -3.08 -4.79
C MET A 48 -0.57 -3.84 -5.98
N TRP A 49 -1.83 -4.27 -5.84
CA TRP A 49 -2.52 -5.08 -6.84
C TRP A 49 -2.99 -4.27 -8.05
N GLU A 50 -3.31 -2.99 -7.88
CA GLU A 50 -3.57 -2.07 -8.99
C GLU A 50 -2.36 -2.01 -9.93
N GLU A 51 -1.16 -1.85 -9.35
CA GLU A 51 0.08 -1.82 -10.13
C GLU A 51 0.37 -3.16 -10.81
N LEU A 52 0.19 -4.28 -10.08
CA LEU A 52 0.34 -5.63 -10.63
C LEU A 52 -0.62 -5.91 -11.78
N GLY A 53 -1.90 -5.57 -11.61
CA GLY A 53 -2.93 -5.77 -12.62
C GLY A 53 -2.65 -4.96 -13.89
N PHE A 54 -2.10 -3.75 -13.75
CA PHE A 54 -1.64 -2.98 -14.89
C PHE A 54 -0.49 -3.69 -15.64
N TYR A 55 0.52 -4.20 -14.93
CA TYR A 55 1.62 -4.95 -15.55
C TYR A 55 1.15 -6.24 -16.23
N GLU A 56 0.22 -6.96 -15.60
CA GLU A 56 -0.37 -8.18 -16.14
C GLU A 56 -1.12 -7.89 -17.44
N GLY A 57 -2.02 -6.89 -17.43
CA GLY A 57 -2.76 -6.46 -18.62
C GLY A 57 -1.84 -5.99 -19.75
N PHE A 58 -0.78 -5.23 -19.43
CA PHE A 58 0.22 -4.81 -20.40
C PHE A 58 0.93 -6.02 -21.03
N ALA A 59 1.38 -6.97 -20.21
CA ALA A 59 2.08 -8.17 -20.68
C ALA A 59 1.19 -9.05 -21.57
N LEU A 60 -0.07 -9.28 -21.17
CA LEU A 60 -1.05 -10.05 -21.94
C LEU A 60 -1.39 -9.39 -23.28
N MET A 61 -1.56 -8.06 -23.28
CA MET A 61 -1.83 -7.31 -24.52
C MET A 61 -0.68 -7.48 -25.52
N TRP A 62 0.57 -7.28 -25.08
CA TRP A 62 1.72 -7.47 -25.96
C TRP A 62 1.89 -8.92 -26.38
N GLN A 63 1.60 -9.89 -25.50
CA GLN A 63 1.61 -11.31 -25.86
C GLN A 63 0.66 -11.60 -27.04
N ALA A 64 -0.56 -11.07 -26.99
CA ALA A 64 -1.55 -11.22 -28.05
C ALA A 64 -1.11 -10.53 -29.37
N VAL A 65 -0.51 -9.33 -29.27
CA VAL A 65 0.05 -8.63 -30.44
C VAL A 65 1.13 -9.46 -31.11
N TYR A 66 2.06 -10.03 -30.33
CA TYR A 66 3.13 -10.86 -30.86
C TYR A 66 2.63 -12.16 -31.51
N ALA A 67 1.63 -12.80 -30.89
CA ALA A 67 0.96 -13.97 -31.46
C ALA A 67 0.31 -13.64 -32.82
N SER A 68 -0.33 -12.48 -32.95
CA SER A 68 -0.92 -12.04 -34.22
C SER A 68 0.10 -11.74 -35.32
N GLN A 69 1.33 -11.38 -34.95
CA GLN A 69 2.41 -11.05 -35.89
C GLN A 69 3.26 -12.26 -36.30
N GLY A 70 3.02 -13.45 -35.72
CA GLY A 70 3.80 -14.67 -35.99
C GLY A 70 5.26 -14.60 -35.53
N LYS A 71 5.58 -13.70 -34.59
CA LYS A 71 6.93 -13.51 -34.05
C LYS A 71 7.07 -14.27 -32.73
N GLU A 72 7.26 -15.58 -32.78
CA GLU A 72 7.28 -16.42 -31.58
C GLU A 72 8.61 -16.43 -30.80
N ASP A 73 9.71 -16.01 -31.42
CA ASP A 73 11.07 -16.14 -30.84
C ASP A 73 11.74 -14.77 -30.53
N ASP A 74 10.93 -13.81 -30.10
CA ASP A 74 11.42 -12.50 -29.67
C ASP A 74 11.86 -12.55 -28.19
N ARG A 75 13.00 -11.92 -27.89
CA ARG A 75 13.45 -11.59 -26.54
C ARG A 75 12.34 -10.94 -25.70
N ALA A 76 11.48 -10.12 -26.32
CA ALA A 76 10.33 -9.52 -25.67
C ALA A 76 9.33 -10.57 -25.13
N LEU A 77 9.08 -11.66 -25.87
CA LEU A 77 8.17 -12.73 -25.43
C LEU A 77 8.70 -13.48 -24.20
N ASN A 78 10.02 -13.69 -24.11
CA ASN A 78 10.64 -14.28 -22.93
C ASN A 78 10.49 -13.36 -21.70
N HIS A 79 10.63 -12.04 -21.89
CA HIS A 79 10.37 -11.07 -20.83
C HIS A 79 8.89 -11.05 -20.40
N ILE A 80 7.95 -11.18 -21.34
CA ILE A 80 6.50 -11.28 -21.07
C ILE A 80 6.18 -12.52 -20.23
N LYS A 81 6.61 -13.71 -20.67
CA LYS A 81 6.34 -14.98 -19.98
C LYS A 81 6.85 -14.94 -18.53
N HIS A 82 8.07 -14.45 -18.34
CA HIS A 82 8.67 -14.37 -17.00
C HIS A 82 8.00 -13.32 -16.10
N LEU A 83 7.55 -12.18 -16.67
CA LEU A 83 6.79 -11.20 -15.91
C LEU A 83 5.47 -11.78 -15.41
N LEU A 84 4.73 -12.49 -16.28
CA LEU A 84 3.48 -13.17 -15.91
C LEU A 84 3.69 -14.25 -14.85
N GLU A 85 4.77 -15.03 -14.96
CA GLU A 85 5.13 -16.05 -13.95
C GLU A 85 5.35 -15.42 -12.56
N LEU A 86 6.07 -14.29 -12.49
CA LEU A 86 6.30 -13.59 -11.23
C LEU A 86 5.02 -13.02 -10.64
N ILE A 87 4.13 -12.46 -11.48
CA ILE A 87 2.83 -11.94 -11.05
C ILE A 87 1.94 -13.09 -10.54
N PHE A 88 1.93 -14.23 -11.21
CA PHE A 88 1.16 -15.41 -10.78
C PHE A 88 1.61 -15.94 -9.42
N ARG A 89 2.90 -15.85 -9.11
CA ARG A 89 3.47 -16.25 -7.81
C ARG A 89 3.16 -15.25 -6.69
N PHE A 90 2.65 -14.06 -7.00
CA PHE A 90 2.34 -13.06 -5.98
C PHE A 90 1.15 -13.50 -5.10
N PRO A 91 1.23 -13.38 -3.76
CA PRO A 91 0.17 -13.85 -2.87
C PRO A 91 -1.18 -13.17 -3.13
N ARG A 92 -2.21 -13.96 -3.41
CA ARG A 92 -3.60 -13.49 -3.56
C ARG A 92 -4.41 -13.50 -2.26
N VAL A 93 -3.88 -14.17 -1.24
CA VAL A 93 -4.46 -14.25 0.09
C VAL A 93 -3.44 -13.71 1.07
N ASN A 94 -3.89 -12.93 2.06
CA ASN A 94 -3.05 -12.44 3.13
C ASN A 94 -2.56 -13.63 3.96
N PRO A 95 -1.25 -13.97 3.95
CA PRO A 95 -0.74 -15.08 4.76
C PRO A 95 -0.92 -14.71 6.24
N SER A 96 -1.76 -15.46 6.95
CA SER A 96 -1.90 -15.30 8.40
C SER A 96 -0.64 -15.78 9.11
N SER A 97 -0.39 -15.23 10.30
CA SER A 97 0.76 -15.56 11.17
C SER A 97 0.91 -17.04 11.54
N SER A 98 -0.06 -17.89 11.21
CA SER A 98 -0.02 -19.35 11.38
C SER A 98 0.81 -20.09 10.34
N ASP A 99 1.06 -19.48 9.17
CA ASP A 99 1.63 -20.16 8.03
C ASP A 99 3.13 -19.83 7.92
N SER A 100 3.89 -20.28 8.91
CA SER A 100 5.36 -20.10 9.04
C SER A 100 6.18 -20.76 7.91
N SER A 101 5.54 -21.37 6.91
CA SER A 101 6.18 -22.17 5.86
C SER A 101 6.64 -21.38 4.64
N SER A 102 6.35 -20.08 4.56
CA SER A 102 6.82 -19.28 3.44
C SER A 102 7.13 -17.86 3.89
N ASP A 103 8.40 -17.64 4.26
CA ASP A 103 9.00 -16.32 4.45
C ASP A 103 9.08 -15.62 3.07
N LEU A 104 7.91 -15.29 2.51
CA LEU A 104 7.79 -14.63 1.22
C LEU A 104 8.05 -13.15 1.45
N ASP A 105 9.23 -12.70 1.05
CA ASP A 105 9.58 -11.28 1.00
C ASP A 105 8.77 -10.59 -0.12
N ILE A 106 7.55 -10.17 0.24
CA ILE A 106 6.62 -9.45 -0.64
C ILE A 106 7.29 -8.21 -1.26
N PRO A 107 7.99 -7.33 -0.49
CA PRO A 107 8.71 -6.20 -1.06
C PRO A 107 9.74 -6.59 -2.11
N LYS A 108 10.50 -7.67 -1.89
CA LYS A 108 11.50 -8.15 -2.86
C LYS A 108 10.85 -8.68 -4.13
N LEU A 109 9.79 -9.49 -4.02
CA LEU A 109 9.06 -9.99 -5.18
C LEU A 109 8.47 -8.82 -5.99
N PHE A 110 7.92 -7.82 -5.32
CA PHE A 110 7.37 -6.64 -5.97
C PHE A 110 8.43 -5.81 -6.71
N ARG A 111 9.60 -5.57 -6.09
CA ARG A 111 10.74 -4.93 -6.76
C ARG A 111 11.20 -5.73 -7.98
N GLN A 112 11.22 -7.07 -7.88
CA GLN A 112 11.56 -7.94 -8.99
C GLN A 112 10.57 -7.78 -10.15
N ILE A 113 9.26 -7.78 -9.89
CA ILE A 113 8.21 -7.54 -10.89
C ILE A 113 8.42 -6.19 -11.58
N ARG A 114 8.59 -5.09 -10.83
CA ARG A 114 8.86 -3.75 -11.37
C ARG A 114 10.09 -3.72 -12.30
N SER A 115 11.17 -4.38 -11.90
CA SER A 115 12.39 -4.45 -12.72
C SER A 115 12.19 -5.21 -14.03
N ARG A 116 11.42 -6.31 -13.98
CA ARG A 116 11.08 -7.09 -15.18
C ARG A 116 10.16 -6.32 -16.11
N TYR A 117 9.17 -5.60 -15.58
CA TYR A 117 8.33 -4.70 -16.38
C TYR A 117 9.16 -3.63 -17.09
N LYS A 118 10.11 -2.99 -16.40
CA LYS A 118 11.02 -2.02 -17.04
C LYS A 118 11.87 -2.65 -18.14
N ALA A 119 12.40 -3.86 -17.92
CA ALA A 119 13.15 -4.58 -18.94
C ALA A 119 12.30 -4.94 -20.18
N LEU A 120 11.02 -5.28 -19.96
CA LEU A 120 10.06 -5.50 -21.04
C LEU A 120 9.82 -4.21 -21.83
N CYS A 121 9.56 -3.09 -21.14
CA CYS A 121 9.39 -1.78 -21.79
C CYS A 121 10.60 -1.39 -22.64
N SER A 122 11.82 -1.61 -22.14
CA SER A 122 13.06 -1.39 -22.90
C SER A 122 13.16 -2.29 -24.13
N SER A 123 12.70 -3.54 -24.05
CA SER A 123 12.70 -4.48 -25.18
C SER A 123 11.66 -4.10 -26.24
N LEU A 124 10.53 -3.51 -25.83
CA LEU A 124 9.46 -3.05 -26.71
C LEU A 124 9.69 -1.63 -27.25
N GLY A 125 10.69 -0.90 -26.75
CA GLY A 125 10.92 0.51 -27.10
C GLY A 125 9.86 1.47 -26.56
N VAL A 126 9.08 1.05 -25.55
CA VAL A 126 8.00 1.84 -24.94
C VAL A 126 8.50 2.49 -23.66
N ARG A 127 8.07 3.72 -23.38
CA ARG A 127 8.36 4.39 -22.10
C ARG A 127 7.53 3.72 -20.98
N PRO A 128 8.16 3.29 -19.87
CA PRO A 128 7.41 2.76 -18.73
C PRO A 128 6.41 3.80 -18.21
N SER A 129 5.14 3.45 -18.20
CA SER A 129 4.10 4.24 -17.53
C SER A 129 3.87 3.68 -16.12
N LEU A 130 3.88 4.56 -15.12
CA LEU A 130 3.63 4.25 -13.70
C LEU A 130 2.29 4.81 -13.26
N ARG A 131 1.23 4.61 -14.06
CA ARG A 131 -0.10 5.17 -13.75
C ARG A 131 -0.62 4.79 -12.36
N ALA A 132 -0.21 3.65 -11.82
CA ALA A 132 -0.60 3.19 -10.48
C ALA A 132 0.10 3.94 -9.32
N SER A 133 1.16 4.73 -9.56
CA SER A 133 1.89 5.43 -8.48
C SER A 133 1.70 6.95 -8.46
N SER A 134 1.19 7.55 -9.55
CA SER A 134 1.01 9.00 -9.65
C SER A 134 -0.13 9.52 -8.76
N ASP A 135 -1.16 8.71 -8.52
CA ASP A 135 -2.32 9.14 -7.76
C ASP A 135 -2.09 9.05 -6.24
N THR A 136 -1.23 8.14 -5.78
CA THR A 136 -0.94 7.93 -4.34
C THR A 136 0.05 8.95 -3.78
N GLN A 137 1.09 9.34 -4.55
CA GLN A 137 2.04 10.38 -4.12
C GLN A 137 1.36 11.75 -3.96
N SER A 138 0.37 12.03 -4.81
CA SER A 138 -0.44 13.25 -4.77
C SER A 138 -1.31 13.33 -3.50
N LYS A 139 -1.79 12.19 -2.98
CA LYS A 139 -2.60 12.10 -1.75
C LYS A 139 -1.77 12.11 -0.46
N GLU A 140 -0.61 11.45 -0.44
CA GLU A 140 0.29 11.48 0.72
C GLU A 140 0.89 12.87 0.95
N GLN A 141 1.11 13.67 -0.12
CA GLN A 141 1.48 15.08 0.02
C GLN A 141 0.30 15.94 0.51
N SER A 142 -0.92 15.75 0.00
CA SER A 142 -2.07 16.56 0.44
C SER A 142 -2.46 16.34 1.91
N MET A 143 -2.23 15.16 2.48
CA MET A 143 -2.47 14.89 3.90
C MET A 143 -1.38 15.45 4.82
N LYS A 144 -0.17 15.70 4.29
CA LYS A 144 0.94 16.26 5.06
C LYS A 144 0.87 17.78 5.14
N ASP A 145 0.30 18.41 4.11
CA ASP A 145 0.08 19.86 4.07
C ASP A 145 -1.09 20.30 5.00
N ASP A 146 -2.01 19.40 5.36
CA ASP A 146 -3.15 19.71 6.24
C ASP A 146 -2.78 19.79 7.74
N PHE A 147 -1.54 19.40 8.11
CA PHE A 147 -1.02 19.50 9.49
C PHE A 147 -0.07 20.69 9.70
N ASP A 148 0.30 21.41 8.63
CA ASP A 148 1.30 22.50 8.69
C ASP A 148 0.90 23.74 7.88
N ASP A 149 -0.34 24.23 8.05
CA ASP A 149 -0.72 25.52 7.43
C ASP A 149 -1.66 26.37 8.29
N THR A 150 -1.15 26.82 9.45
CA THR A 150 -1.40 28.22 9.85
C THR A 150 -0.31 29.10 9.23
N ALA A 151 -0.69 29.80 8.15
CA ALA A 151 0.06 30.79 7.38
C ALA A 151 0.90 30.20 6.24
N ASN A 152 0.35 30.13 5.03
CA ASN A 152 0.44 31.21 4.03
C ASN A 152 -0.12 30.76 2.67
N SER A 153 -1.41 31.04 2.40
CA SER A 153 -2.05 30.69 1.12
C SER A 153 -1.45 31.48 -0.05
N LYS A 154 -0.72 30.79 -0.94
CA LYS A 154 -0.44 31.27 -2.31
C LYS A 154 -1.44 30.64 -3.29
N PRO A 155 -2.01 31.42 -4.25
CA PRO A 155 -3.03 30.89 -5.13
C PRO A 155 -2.43 29.97 -6.20
N GLU A 156 -2.97 28.76 -6.31
CA GLU A 156 -2.71 27.84 -7.41
C GLU A 156 -3.21 28.43 -8.74
N LYS A 157 -2.44 28.20 -9.82
CA LYS A 157 -2.80 28.64 -11.17
C LYS A 157 -3.94 27.79 -11.71
N SER A 158 -5.11 28.41 -11.92
CA SER A 158 -6.22 27.81 -12.66
C SER A 158 -5.80 27.50 -14.10
N VAL A 159 -5.94 26.23 -14.50
CA VAL A 159 -5.58 25.69 -15.83
C VAL A 159 -6.76 25.73 -16.83
N TRP A 160 -7.91 26.31 -16.48
CA TRP A 160 -9.08 26.31 -17.36
C TRP A 160 -9.60 27.72 -17.65
N ASN A 161 -9.32 28.21 -18.86
CA ASN A 161 -10.07 29.33 -19.44
C ASN A 161 -11.26 28.74 -20.20
N ILE A 162 -12.47 28.92 -19.67
CA ILE A 162 -13.71 28.64 -20.38
C ILE A 162 -14.07 29.92 -21.14
N GLU A 163 -13.84 29.93 -22.45
CA GLU A 163 -14.39 30.95 -23.33
C GLU A 163 -15.91 30.78 -23.38
N ARG A 164 -16.65 31.81 -22.94
CA ARG A 164 -18.07 31.96 -23.27
C ARG A 164 -18.14 32.77 -24.56
N GLY A 165 -18.81 32.19 -25.56
CA GLY A 165 -19.14 32.86 -26.83
C GLY A 165 -20.09 34.02 -26.68
#